data_AF-A0A2B4SEZ3-F1
#
_entry.id   AF-A0A2B4SEZ3-F1
#
_cell.length_a   1.000
_cell.length_b   1.000
_cell.length_c   1.000
_cell.angle_alpha   90.00
_cell.angle_beta   90.00
_cell.angle_gamma   90.00
#
_symmetry.space_group_name_H-M   'P 1'
#
loop_
_entity.id
_entity.type
_entity.pdbx_description
1 polymer ?
#
loop_
_entity_poly.entity_id
_entity_poly.type
_entity_poly.pdbx_seq_one_letter_code
_entity_poly.pdbx_strand_id
1 'polypeptide(L)'
;MVNLEPEDIRICMCVCRKWRLLLSTGYFWRNYMNHSFDFTDEDEERLTGMLHELGSSWFFGWGQGMVQGLSEGDLFEELPRRWKSGIVHPVGPDVRSKVPDYKAMYESLYQLQKIQDEVNEREIVYTGSSENSGECPVDMLLFRWEHDKLPSQEEVMEIFHLNTNLRLDITYERSEKNFAEENELGEIFKCRRKLPSESIFYEALPKVLDDGFIKVHIDYQGRTNTFRPCPVFILTQLSPGWCGGVLTGVW
;
A
#
# COMPACT_ATOMS: atom_id res chain seq x y z
N MET A 1 2.78 29.20 4.56
CA MET A 1 3.20 28.80 3.20
C MET A 1 1.96 28.30 2.49
N VAL A 2 1.83 28.47 1.18
CA VAL A 2 0.53 28.43 0.50
C VAL A 2 0.00 26.99 0.44
N ASN A 3 -1.16 26.73 1.07
CA ASN A 3 -1.97 25.52 0.89
C ASN A 3 -2.65 25.61 -0.50
N LEU A 4 -1.89 25.44 -1.57
CA LEU A 4 -2.46 25.30 -2.92
C LEU A 4 -2.79 23.83 -3.11
N GLU A 5 -4.03 23.52 -3.45
CA GLU A 5 -4.36 22.16 -3.88
C GLU A 5 -3.63 21.84 -5.21
N PRO A 6 -3.42 20.56 -5.55
CA PRO A 6 -2.78 20.18 -6.82
C PRO A 6 -3.43 20.83 -8.05
N GLU A 7 -4.75 21.01 -8.03
CA GLU A 7 -5.48 21.65 -9.12
C GLU A 7 -5.15 23.15 -9.24
N ASP A 8 -5.00 23.84 -8.11
CA ASP A 8 -4.59 25.24 -8.11
C ASP A 8 -3.17 25.42 -8.64
N ILE A 9 -2.26 24.48 -8.35
CA ILE A 9 -0.91 24.46 -8.92
C ILE A 9 -0.98 24.40 -10.45
N ARG A 10 -1.87 23.57 -11.01
CA ARG A 10 -2.06 23.48 -12.48
C ARG A 10 -2.56 24.79 -13.07
N ILE A 11 -3.54 25.42 -12.44
CA ILE A 11 -4.05 26.74 -12.85
C ILE A 11 -2.92 27.78 -12.81
N CYS A 12 -2.14 27.78 -11.73
CA CYS A 12 -1.00 28.65 -11.52
C CYS A 12 0.09 28.50 -12.61
N MET A 13 0.33 27.29 -13.11
CA MET A 13 1.25 27.03 -14.22
C MET A 13 0.78 27.58 -15.57
N CYS A 14 -0.52 27.87 -15.71
CA CYS A 14 -1.12 28.45 -16.91
C CYS A 14 -1.09 29.99 -16.91
N VAL A 15 -0.89 30.64 -15.74
CA VAL A 15 -0.92 32.10 -15.60
C VAL A 15 0.17 32.79 -16.41
N CYS A 16 1.44 32.38 -16.25
CA CYS A 16 2.54 32.92 -17.05
C CYS A 16 3.76 31.99 -17.06
N ARG A 17 4.70 32.26 -17.98
CA ARG A 17 5.94 31.48 -18.14
C ARG A 17 6.78 31.42 -16.85
N LYS A 18 6.81 32.52 -16.07
CA LYS A 18 7.60 32.58 -14.83
C LYS A 18 7.05 31.61 -13.77
N TRP A 19 5.74 31.56 -13.63
CA TRP A 19 5.08 30.65 -12.69
C TRP A 19 5.25 29.19 -13.11
N ARG A 20 5.07 28.91 -14.40
CA ARG A 20 5.34 27.58 -14.96
C ARG A 20 6.76 27.10 -14.66
N LEU A 21 7.76 27.95 -14.91
CA LEU A 21 9.17 27.60 -14.63
C LEU A 21 9.39 27.26 -13.16
N LEU A 22 8.85 28.09 -12.24
CA LEU A 22 9.00 27.90 -10.80
C LEU A 22 8.35 26.60 -10.32
N LEU A 23 7.11 26.37 -10.72
CA LEU A 23 6.29 25.21 -10.30
C LEU A 23 6.70 23.91 -11.01
N SER A 24 7.55 23.97 -12.03
CA SER A 24 8.16 22.79 -12.65
C SER A 24 9.47 22.36 -11.99
N THR A 25 9.99 23.09 -11.00
CA THR A 25 11.28 22.74 -10.38
C THR A 25 11.16 21.60 -9.38
N GLY A 26 12.15 20.70 -9.35
CA GLY A 26 12.25 19.67 -8.32
C GLY A 26 12.36 20.25 -6.89
N TYR A 27 12.94 21.44 -6.74
CA TYR A 27 12.98 22.15 -5.45
C TYR A 27 11.58 22.53 -4.95
N PHE A 28 10.70 23.00 -5.84
CA PHE A 28 9.31 23.28 -5.48
C PHE A 28 8.62 22.00 -5.00
N TRP A 29 8.63 20.94 -5.82
CA TRP A 29 7.94 19.68 -5.50
C TRP A 29 8.49 18.99 -4.26
N ARG A 30 9.80 19.04 -4.02
CA ARG A 30 10.41 18.54 -2.78
C ARG A 30 9.85 19.23 -1.54
N ASN A 31 9.80 20.57 -1.55
CA ASN A 31 9.31 21.33 -0.40
C ASN A 31 7.80 21.15 -0.23
N TYR A 32 7.07 21.13 -1.35
CA TYR A 32 5.62 20.93 -1.36
C TYR A 32 5.27 19.54 -0.77
N MET A 33 5.90 18.47 -1.25
CA MET A 33 5.73 17.11 -0.72
C MET A 33 6.05 17.00 0.77
N ASN A 34 7.18 17.56 1.23
CA ASN A 34 7.56 17.54 2.65
C ASN A 34 6.63 18.35 3.54
N HIS A 35 5.80 19.23 2.96
CA HIS A 35 4.78 19.97 3.68
C HIS A 35 3.42 19.26 3.65
N SER A 36 3.09 18.60 2.55
CA SER A 36 1.82 17.89 2.35
C SER A 36 1.74 16.56 3.08
N PHE A 37 2.87 15.87 3.30
CA PHE A 37 2.88 14.55 3.91
C PHE A 37 3.75 14.50 5.18
N ASP A 38 3.22 13.87 6.22
CA ASP A 38 3.96 13.56 7.45
C ASP A 38 4.64 12.19 7.31
N PHE A 39 5.94 12.21 7.05
CA PHE A 39 6.79 11.01 6.91
C PHE A 39 7.34 10.50 8.25
N THR A 40 6.81 10.95 9.39
CA THR A 40 7.15 10.33 10.68
C THR A 40 6.34 9.06 10.88
N ASP A 41 6.96 8.04 11.46
CA ASP A 41 6.31 6.76 11.73
C ASP A 41 5.15 6.95 12.73
N GLU A 42 4.06 6.21 12.53
CA GLU A 42 2.99 6.03 13.51
C GLU A 42 3.52 5.29 14.74
N ASP A 43 3.01 5.66 15.92
CA ASP A 43 3.35 4.97 17.16
C ASP A 43 2.78 3.54 17.14
N GLU A 44 3.56 2.54 17.57
CA GLU A 44 3.13 1.13 17.57
C GLU A 44 1.82 0.88 18.31
N GLU A 45 1.57 1.62 19.40
CA GLU A 45 0.34 1.54 20.19
C GLU A 45 -0.92 2.00 19.42
N ARG A 46 -0.74 2.68 18.29
CA ARG A 46 -1.82 3.24 17.45
C ARG A 46 -2.01 2.48 16.14
N LEU A 47 -1.28 1.40 15.93
CA LEU A 47 -1.37 0.63 14.69
C LEU A 47 -2.80 0.14 14.45
N THR A 48 -3.22 0.24 13.19
CA THR A 48 -4.49 -0.22 12.66
C THR A 48 -4.26 -1.06 11.40
N GLY A 49 -5.31 -1.57 10.77
CA GLY A 49 -5.21 -2.24 9.48
C GLY A 49 -4.35 -3.51 9.51
N MET A 50 -3.66 -3.79 8.40
CA MET A 50 -2.83 -4.98 8.26
C MET A 50 -1.67 -5.02 9.24
N LEU A 51 -1.05 -3.88 9.55
CA LEU A 51 0.06 -3.84 10.52
C LEU A 51 -0.39 -4.25 11.92
N HIS A 52 -1.60 -3.86 12.32
CA HIS A 52 -2.18 -4.32 13.59
C HIS A 52 -2.41 -5.82 13.59
N GLU A 53 -2.98 -6.37 12.52
CA GLU A 53 -3.27 -7.80 12.42
C GLU A 53 -2.01 -8.66 12.38
N LEU A 54 -0.96 -8.19 11.69
CA LEU A 54 0.33 -8.87 11.63
C LEU A 54 1.05 -8.82 12.98
N GLY A 55 0.95 -7.73 13.73
CA GLY A 55 1.73 -7.51 14.96
C GLY A 55 1.02 -7.85 16.28
N SER A 56 -0.31 -8.02 16.29
CA SER A 56 -1.09 -8.15 17.53
C SER A 56 -1.98 -9.41 17.54
N SER A 57 -2.16 -9.99 18.72
CA SER A 57 -3.11 -11.10 18.93
C SER A 57 -4.49 -10.57 19.30
N TRP A 58 -5.55 -11.11 18.70
CA TRP A 58 -6.94 -10.66 18.92
C TRP A 58 -7.97 -11.77 18.68
N PHE A 59 -9.23 -11.55 19.07
CA PHE A 59 -10.28 -12.57 18.96
C PHE A 59 -11.07 -12.46 17.64
N PHE A 60 -11.11 -13.56 16.89
CA PHE A 60 -11.92 -13.66 15.66
C PHE A 60 -13.33 -14.21 15.97
N GLY A 61 -14.34 -13.68 15.26
CA GLY A 61 -15.71 -14.20 15.24
C GLY A 61 -16.41 -14.28 16.60
N TRP A 62 -16.62 -13.15 17.30
CA TRP A 62 -17.26 -13.12 18.64
C TRP A 62 -16.67 -14.11 19.66
N GLY A 63 -15.35 -14.38 19.57
CA GLY A 63 -14.65 -15.31 20.47
C GLY A 63 -14.62 -16.77 20.00
N GLN A 64 -14.94 -17.04 18.74
CA GLN A 64 -14.87 -18.39 18.14
C GLN A 64 -13.43 -18.84 17.82
N GLY A 65 -12.46 -17.92 17.78
CA GLY A 65 -11.05 -18.23 17.60
C GLY A 65 -10.11 -17.12 18.07
N MET A 66 -8.84 -17.46 18.30
CA MET A 66 -7.78 -16.50 18.58
C MET A 66 -6.89 -16.39 17.36
N VAL A 67 -6.78 -15.17 16.82
CA VAL A 67 -5.72 -14.80 15.88
C VAL A 67 -4.47 -14.54 16.70
N GLN A 68 -3.39 -15.21 16.31
CA GLN A 68 -2.08 -14.92 16.86
C GLN A 68 -1.37 -13.94 15.93
N GLY A 69 -0.97 -12.80 16.50
CA GLY A 69 0.01 -11.93 15.86
C GLY A 69 1.30 -12.71 15.62
N LEU A 70 2.06 -12.28 14.63
CA LEU A 70 3.33 -12.89 14.27
C LEU A 70 4.38 -12.46 15.29
N SER A 71 5.13 -13.41 15.84
CA SER A 71 6.27 -13.07 16.67
C SER A 71 7.36 -12.45 15.80
N GLU A 72 8.22 -11.62 16.39
CA GLU A 72 9.41 -11.11 15.72
C GLU A 72 10.24 -12.27 15.15
N GLY A 73 10.58 -12.19 13.86
CA GLY A 73 11.31 -13.24 13.15
C GLY A 73 10.46 -14.42 12.67
N ASP A 74 9.16 -14.51 12.95
CA ASP A 74 8.32 -15.61 12.43
C ASP A 74 8.05 -15.45 10.92
N LEU A 75 7.64 -14.24 10.52
CA LEU A 75 7.33 -13.90 9.13
C LEU A 75 8.18 -12.74 8.63
N PHE A 76 8.25 -11.68 9.43
CA PHE A 76 9.10 -10.52 9.19
C PHE A 76 10.27 -10.57 10.16
N GLU A 77 11.49 -10.45 9.65
CA GLU A 77 12.67 -10.15 10.46
C GLU A 77 12.55 -8.74 11.04
N GLU A 78 11.99 -7.80 10.28
CA GLU A 78 11.55 -6.49 10.78
C GLU A 78 10.19 -6.12 10.16
N LEU A 79 9.21 -5.76 11.00
CA LEU A 79 7.87 -5.41 10.54
C LEU A 79 7.89 -4.11 9.71
N PRO A 80 7.11 -4.02 8.61
CA PRO A 80 6.89 -2.76 7.93
C PRO A 80 6.22 -1.74 8.85
N ARG A 81 6.44 -0.46 8.54
CA ARG A 81 5.93 0.67 9.33
C ARG A 81 4.95 1.49 8.52
N ARG A 82 4.18 2.35 9.18
CA ARG A 82 3.29 3.30 8.53
C ARG A 82 3.72 4.71 8.85
N TRP A 83 3.84 5.58 7.85
CA TRP A 83 3.93 7.01 8.10
C TRP A 83 2.59 7.55 8.59
N LYS A 84 2.60 8.64 9.35
CA LYS A 84 1.37 9.36 9.75
C LYS A 84 0.54 9.89 8.59
N SER A 85 1.10 9.92 7.37
CA SER A 85 0.34 10.13 6.15
C SER A 85 -0.59 8.97 5.77
N GLY A 86 -0.52 7.83 6.46
CA GLY A 86 -1.33 6.63 6.22
C GLY A 86 -0.69 5.58 5.32
N ILE A 87 0.53 5.80 4.83
CA ILE A 87 1.18 4.92 3.84
C ILE A 87 2.15 3.96 4.53
N VAL A 88 2.02 2.68 4.23
CA VAL A 88 2.92 1.62 4.70
C VAL A 88 4.20 1.63 3.88
N HIS A 89 5.33 1.39 4.54
CA HIS A 89 6.64 1.28 3.90
C HIS A 89 7.49 0.22 4.60
N PRO A 90 8.42 -0.44 3.88
CA PRO A 90 9.41 -1.30 4.49
C PRO A 90 10.36 -0.49 5.37
N VAL A 91 11.03 -1.16 6.32
CA VAL A 91 12.11 -0.52 7.08
C VAL A 91 13.33 -0.34 6.17
N GLY A 92 13.91 0.85 6.23
CA GLY A 92 15.06 1.18 5.40
C GLY A 92 15.45 2.65 5.48
N PRO A 93 16.26 3.11 4.52
CA PRO A 93 16.68 4.50 4.46
C PRO A 93 15.50 5.44 4.21
N ASP A 94 15.66 6.70 4.63
CA ASP A 94 14.68 7.77 4.38
C ASP A 94 14.34 7.87 2.89
N VAL A 95 13.05 7.64 2.57
CA VAL A 95 12.51 7.68 1.21
C VAL A 95 12.68 9.05 0.54
N ARG A 96 12.81 10.12 1.32
CA ARG A 96 13.00 11.48 0.80
C ARG A 96 14.41 11.70 0.28
N SER A 97 15.33 10.76 0.51
CA SER A 97 16.71 10.85 0.02
C SER A 97 16.80 10.46 -1.45
N LYS A 98 17.44 11.31 -2.28
CA LYS A 98 17.75 11.00 -3.70
C LYS A 98 16.53 10.61 -4.54
N VAL A 99 15.42 11.33 -4.40
CA VAL A 99 14.22 11.16 -5.25
C VAL A 99 14.54 11.60 -6.68
N PRO A 100 14.38 10.72 -7.69
CA PRO A 100 14.66 11.07 -9.09
C PRO A 100 13.73 12.16 -9.63
N ASP A 101 12.43 12.03 -9.34
CA ASP A 101 11.40 12.98 -9.72
C ASP A 101 10.44 13.22 -8.54
N TYR A 102 10.60 14.37 -7.88
CA TYR A 102 9.76 14.75 -6.74
C TYR A 102 8.31 15.03 -7.13
N LYS A 103 8.04 15.42 -8.38
CA LYS A 103 6.67 15.64 -8.82
C LYS A 103 5.96 14.30 -8.96
N ALA A 104 6.61 13.35 -9.63
CA ALA A 104 6.04 12.02 -9.82
C ALA A 104 5.85 11.30 -8.47
N MET A 105 6.82 11.39 -7.55
CA MET A 105 6.68 10.87 -6.19
C MET A 105 5.50 11.51 -5.43
N TYR A 106 5.34 12.84 -5.51
CA TYR A 106 4.20 13.53 -4.92
C TYR A 106 2.87 13.00 -5.49
N GLU A 107 2.77 12.89 -6.81
CA GLU A 107 1.56 12.42 -7.49
C GLU A 107 1.23 10.98 -7.06
N SER A 108 2.23 10.09 -6.98
CA SER A 108 2.06 8.72 -6.46
C SER A 108 1.55 8.71 -5.02
N LEU A 109 2.20 9.45 -4.11
CA LEU A 109 1.79 9.55 -2.71
C LEU A 109 0.37 10.10 -2.56
N TYR A 110 0.04 11.13 -3.32
CA TYR A 110 -1.28 11.76 -3.30
C TYR A 110 -2.39 10.80 -3.74
N GLN A 111 -2.15 10.00 -4.78
CA GLN A 111 -3.11 8.97 -5.20
C GLN A 111 -3.26 7.87 -4.16
N LEU A 112 -2.14 7.35 -3.63
CA LEU A 112 -2.19 6.32 -2.59
C LEU A 112 -2.90 6.81 -1.32
N GLN A 113 -2.63 8.03 -0.86
CA GLN A 113 -3.28 8.59 0.33
C GLN A 113 -4.79 8.74 0.09
N LYS A 114 -5.20 9.22 -1.08
CA LYS A 114 -6.62 9.33 -1.43
C LYS A 114 -7.33 7.97 -1.44
N ILE A 115 -6.65 6.93 -1.91
CA ILE A 115 -7.17 5.55 -1.86
C ILE A 115 -7.22 5.05 -0.41
N GLN A 116 -6.19 5.31 0.40
CA GLN A 116 -6.15 4.94 1.82
C GLN A 116 -7.27 5.61 2.63
N ASP A 117 -7.53 6.90 2.38
CA ASP A 117 -8.61 7.64 3.03
C ASP A 117 -9.97 7.02 2.70
N GLU A 118 -10.19 6.62 1.44
CA GLU A 118 -11.41 5.93 1.02
C GLU A 118 -11.55 4.55 1.66
N VAL A 119 -10.45 3.79 1.75
CA VAL A 119 -10.40 2.50 2.45
C VAL A 119 -10.83 2.66 3.90
N ASN A 120 -10.30 3.67 4.58
CA ASN A 120 -10.64 3.98 5.97
C ASN A 120 -12.09 4.45 6.11
N GLU A 121 -12.56 5.36 5.25
CA GLU A 121 -13.90 5.95 5.35
C GLU A 121 -15.00 4.90 5.15
N ARG A 122 -14.80 4.00 4.18
CA ARG A 122 -15.77 2.96 3.79
C ARG A 122 -15.54 1.60 4.44
N GLU A 123 -14.49 1.47 5.24
CA GLU A 123 -14.06 0.20 5.84
C GLU A 123 -13.94 -0.89 4.75
N ILE A 124 -13.14 -0.60 3.73
CA ILE A 124 -12.90 -1.53 2.63
C ILE A 124 -12.01 -2.66 3.15
N VAL A 125 -12.47 -3.88 2.92
CA VAL A 125 -11.75 -5.10 3.29
C VAL A 125 -11.50 -5.96 2.07
N TYR A 126 -10.43 -6.72 2.11
CA TYR A 126 -10.13 -7.77 1.15
C TYR A 126 -10.77 -9.09 1.62
N THR A 127 -11.46 -9.76 0.72
CA THR A 127 -12.13 -11.05 0.99
C THR A 127 -11.47 -12.23 0.31
N GLY A 128 -10.49 -11.97 -0.57
CA GLY A 128 -9.91 -13.00 -1.44
C GLY A 128 -10.92 -13.51 -2.48
N SER A 129 -10.50 -14.50 -3.27
CA SER A 129 -11.30 -15.09 -4.36
C SER A 129 -12.07 -16.37 -3.94
N SER A 130 -12.13 -16.68 -2.64
CA SER A 130 -12.76 -17.92 -2.14
C SER A 130 -13.80 -17.64 -1.07
N GLU A 131 -14.90 -18.41 -1.08
CA GLU A 131 -16.02 -18.27 -0.11
C GLU A 131 -15.63 -18.58 1.36
N ASN A 132 -14.39 -19.04 1.60
CA ASN A 132 -13.91 -19.47 2.90
C ASN A 132 -12.81 -18.58 3.51
N SER A 133 -12.32 -17.56 2.80
CA SER A 133 -11.32 -16.63 3.34
C SER A 133 -11.98 -15.53 4.16
N GLY A 134 -11.44 -15.27 5.36
CA GLY A 134 -11.90 -14.17 6.21
C GLY A 134 -11.70 -12.80 5.56
N GLU A 135 -12.31 -11.77 6.15
CA GLU A 135 -12.13 -10.39 5.71
C GLU A 135 -10.85 -9.78 6.34
N CYS A 136 -9.97 -9.24 5.50
CA CYS A 136 -8.71 -8.60 5.91
C CYS A 136 -8.74 -7.09 5.63
N PRO A 137 -8.11 -6.24 6.46
CA PRO A 137 -7.89 -4.85 6.18
C PRO A 137 -7.05 -4.63 4.94
N VAL A 138 -7.12 -3.42 4.42
CA VAL A 138 -6.39 -3.00 3.23
C VAL A 138 -5.55 -1.79 3.62
N ASP A 139 -4.28 -1.81 3.25
CA ASP A 139 -3.34 -0.71 3.45
C ASP A 139 -2.65 -0.38 2.13
N MET A 140 -2.44 0.92 1.89
CA MET A 140 -1.64 1.38 0.76
C MET A 140 -0.17 1.42 1.15
N LEU A 141 0.71 0.98 0.24
CA LEU A 141 2.14 0.94 0.47
C LEU A 141 2.96 1.63 -0.61
N LEU A 142 4.16 2.09 -0.23
CA LEU A 142 5.15 2.67 -1.14
C LEU A 142 6.57 2.29 -0.71
N PHE A 143 7.43 1.97 -1.68
CA PHE A 143 8.86 1.79 -1.47
C PHE A 143 9.68 2.20 -2.69
N ARG A 144 10.97 2.42 -2.45
CA ARG A 144 11.93 2.77 -3.50
C ARG A 144 12.21 1.57 -4.39
N TRP A 145 12.11 1.75 -5.70
CA TRP A 145 12.36 0.70 -6.67
C TRP A 145 12.95 1.27 -7.96
N GLU A 146 14.26 1.08 -8.16
CA GLU A 146 15.02 1.71 -9.25
C GLU A 146 15.08 0.89 -10.54
N HIS A 147 14.40 -0.25 -10.60
CA HIS A 147 14.42 -1.12 -11.78
C HIS A 147 13.20 -0.88 -12.67
N ASP A 148 13.38 -1.06 -13.97
CA ASP A 148 12.34 -0.86 -14.98
C ASP A 148 11.22 -1.92 -14.95
N LYS A 149 11.44 -3.02 -14.23
CA LYS A 149 10.49 -4.14 -14.12
C LYS A 149 10.01 -4.24 -12.69
N LEU A 150 8.75 -4.66 -12.49
CA LEU A 150 8.22 -4.99 -11.17
C LEU A 150 9.12 -6.03 -10.45
N PRO A 151 9.24 -5.93 -9.11
CA PRO A 151 10.11 -6.81 -8.34
C PRO A 151 9.68 -8.27 -8.46
N SER A 152 10.64 -9.16 -8.41
CA SER A 152 10.43 -10.60 -8.24
C SER A 152 9.96 -10.93 -6.82
N GLN A 153 9.51 -12.16 -6.59
CA GLN A 153 9.15 -12.62 -5.25
C GLN A 153 10.34 -12.52 -4.28
N GLU A 154 11.56 -12.84 -4.72
CA GLU A 154 12.76 -12.79 -3.87
C GLU A 154 13.11 -11.35 -3.49
N GLU A 155 12.93 -10.41 -4.41
CA GLU A 155 13.16 -8.99 -4.16
C GLU A 155 12.09 -8.42 -3.21
N VAL A 156 10.83 -8.83 -3.34
CA VAL A 156 9.78 -8.46 -2.36
C VAL A 156 10.13 -9.01 -0.98
N MET A 157 10.63 -10.25 -0.88
CA MET A 157 11.10 -10.79 0.40
C MET A 157 12.23 -9.97 1.00
N GLU A 158 13.22 -9.59 0.21
CA GLU A 158 14.36 -8.80 0.69
C GLU A 158 13.93 -7.39 1.12
N ILE A 159 13.10 -6.72 0.32
CA ILE A 159 12.64 -5.35 0.59
C ILE A 159 11.83 -5.29 1.88
N PHE A 160 10.96 -6.27 2.11
CA PHE A 160 10.12 -6.33 3.28
C PHE A 160 10.73 -7.14 4.43
N HIS A 161 12.01 -7.50 4.35
CA HIS A 161 12.71 -8.27 5.39
C HIS A 161 11.95 -9.54 5.80
N LEU A 162 11.39 -10.27 4.84
CA LEU A 162 10.70 -11.53 5.10
C LEU A 162 11.69 -12.62 5.49
N ASN A 163 11.30 -13.45 6.46
CA ASN A 163 12.11 -14.57 6.93
C ASN A 163 12.46 -15.50 5.76
N THR A 164 13.75 -15.64 5.49
CA THR A 164 14.27 -16.40 4.35
C THR A 164 13.92 -17.89 4.37
N ASN A 165 13.49 -18.43 5.51
CA ASN A 165 13.02 -19.82 5.62
C ASN A 165 11.67 -20.05 4.93
N LEU A 166 10.95 -18.98 4.57
CA LEU A 166 9.61 -19.04 3.98
C LEU A 166 9.60 -19.13 2.46
N ARG A 167 10.75 -19.28 1.80
CA ARG A 167 10.83 -19.33 0.33
C ARG A 167 9.93 -20.40 -0.31
N LEU A 168 9.68 -21.51 0.39
CA LEU A 168 8.82 -22.60 -0.10
C LEU A 168 7.32 -22.34 0.14
N ASP A 169 7.00 -21.37 1.00
CA ASP A 169 5.66 -21.05 1.47
C ASP A 169 5.09 -19.79 0.76
N ILE A 170 5.76 -19.31 -0.30
CA ILE A 170 5.39 -18.11 -1.03
C ILE A 170 4.82 -18.49 -2.39
N THR A 171 3.61 -17.99 -2.66
CA THR A 171 2.95 -18.06 -3.96
C THR A 171 3.09 -16.72 -4.66
N TYR A 172 3.68 -16.74 -5.85
CA TYR A 172 3.88 -15.55 -6.67
C TYR A 172 3.07 -15.64 -7.96
N GLU A 173 2.33 -14.58 -8.24
CA GLU A 173 1.54 -14.41 -9.44
C GLU A 173 1.90 -13.08 -10.11
N ARG A 174 2.02 -13.07 -11.44
CA ARG A 174 2.30 -11.86 -12.22
C ARG A 174 1.26 -11.73 -13.31
N SER A 175 0.70 -10.53 -13.44
CA SER A 175 -0.27 -10.19 -14.47
C SER A 175 0.13 -8.92 -15.19
N GLU A 176 0.08 -8.96 -16.52
CA GLU A 176 0.25 -7.77 -17.38
C GLU A 176 -1.10 -7.26 -17.89
N LYS A 177 -2.22 -7.78 -17.37
CA LYS A 177 -3.57 -7.33 -17.69
C LYS A 177 -4.00 -6.18 -16.80
N ASN A 178 -4.95 -5.38 -17.31
CA ASN A 178 -5.60 -4.34 -16.53
C ASN A 178 -6.46 -4.95 -15.41
N PHE A 179 -6.22 -4.52 -14.18
CA PHE A 179 -6.90 -5.01 -12.97
C PHE A 179 -8.43 -4.82 -13.00
N ALA A 180 -8.95 -3.93 -13.86
CA ALA A 180 -10.39 -3.66 -14.00
C ALA A 180 -11.11 -4.53 -15.05
N GLU A 181 -10.42 -5.28 -15.91
CA GLU A 181 -11.05 -5.93 -17.07
C GLU A 181 -12.04 -7.07 -16.72
N GLU A 182 -11.98 -7.65 -15.51
CA GLU A 182 -12.71 -8.88 -15.18
C GLU A 182 -13.80 -8.75 -14.08
N ASN A 183 -14.25 -7.54 -13.69
CA ASN A 183 -15.17 -7.32 -12.54
C ASN A 183 -14.67 -7.91 -11.19
N GLU A 184 -13.46 -8.47 -11.15
CA GLU A 184 -12.84 -9.16 -10.02
C GLU A 184 -12.70 -8.28 -8.77
N LEU A 185 -12.59 -6.96 -8.94
CA LEU A 185 -12.47 -6.03 -7.81
C LEU A 185 -13.64 -6.14 -6.82
N GLY A 186 -14.87 -6.29 -7.33
CA GLY A 186 -16.05 -6.43 -6.47
C GLY A 186 -16.15 -7.80 -5.81
N GLU A 187 -15.41 -8.79 -6.32
CA GLU A 187 -15.34 -10.15 -5.76
C GLU A 187 -14.29 -10.25 -4.66
N ILE A 188 -13.18 -9.52 -4.80
CA ILE A 188 -12.04 -9.58 -3.86
C ILE A 188 -12.02 -8.42 -2.84
N PHE A 189 -12.73 -7.32 -3.09
CA PHE A 189 -12.85 -6.19 -2.16
C PHE A 189 -14.31 -5.89 -1.83
N LYS A 190 -14.59 -5.72 -0.54
CA LYS A 190 -15.93 -5.44 -0.01
C LYS A 190 -15.94 -4.16 0.80
N CYS A 191 -16.89 -3.28 0.52
CA CYS A 191 -17.19 -2.13 1.39
C CYS A 191 -18.09 -2.58 2.55
N ARG A 192 -17.63 -2.44 3.79
CA ARG A 192 -18.49 -2.68 4.97
C ARG A 192 -19.45 -1.52 5.20
N ARG A 193 -19.01 -0.28 4.96
CA ARG A 193 -19.84 0.91 5.13
C ARG A 193 -20.33 1.43 3.77
N LYS A 194 -21.65 1.36 3.56
CA LYS A 194 -22.30 1.90 2.36
C LYS A 194 -22.56 3.40 2.53
N LEU A 195 -21.89 4.22 1.72
CA LEU A 195 -22.13 5.66 1.61
C LEU A 195 -22.97 5.97 0.35
N PRO A 196 -23.63 7.15 0.27
CA PRO A 196 -24.50 7.50 -0.86
C PRO A 196 -23.77 7.67 -2.19
N SER A 197 -22.50 8.06 -2.15
CA SER A 197 -21.64 8.19 -3.32
C SER A 197 -21.03 6.85 -3.71
N GLU A 198 -20.79 6.66 -5.01
CA GLU A 198 -19.96 5.57 -5.51
C GLU A 198 -18.55 5.66 -4.91
N SER A 199 -17.96 4.50 -4.64
CA SER A 199 -16.63 4.44 -4.05
C SER A 199 -15.57 4.72 -5.10
N ILE A 200 -14.74 5.73 -4.85
CA ILE A 200 -13.66 6.10 -5.76
C ILE A 200 -12.56 5.03 -5.79
N PHE A 201 -12.52 4.13 -4.79
CA PHE A 201 -11.57 3.03 -4.72
C PHE A 201 -11.62 2.15 -5.98
N TYR A 202 -12.83 1.76 -6.40
CA TYR A 202 -13.03 0.88 -7.54
C TYR A 202 -12.71 1.56 -8.88
N GLU A 203 -12.64 2.89 -8.92
CA GLU A 203 -12.23 3.65 -10.10
C GLU A 203 -10.73 4.00 -10.08
N ALA A 204 -10.18 4.31 -8.91
CA ALA A 204 -8.83 4.82 -8.74
C ALA A 204 -7.80 3.69 -8.68
N LEU A 205 -8.06 2.61 -7.94
CA LEU A 205 -7.11 1.52 -7.78
C LEU A 205 -6.71 0.89 -9.13
N PRO A 206 -7.64 0.61 -10.06
CA PRO A 206 -7.24 -0.01 -11.33
C PRO A 206 -6.39 0.92 -12.20
N LYS A 207 -6.65 2.24 -12.16
CA LYS A 207 -5.81 3.23 -12.85
C LYS A 207 -4.41 3.29 -12.28
N VAL A 208 -4.26 3.03 -10.98
CA VAL A 208 -2.95 2.92 -10.34
C VAL A 208 -2.25 1.65 -10.82
N LEU A 209 -2.96 0.53 -10.95
CA LEU A 209 -2.43 -0.78 -11.35
C LEU A 209 -2.41 -1.02 -12.88
N ASP A 210 -2.63 0.01 -13.70
CA ASP A 210 -2.92 -0.11 -15.15
C ASP A 210 -1.72 -0.64 -15.96
N ASP A 211 -0.50 -0.28 -15.55
CA ASP A 211 0.75 -0.69 -16.23
C ASP A 211 1.19 -2.14 -15.89
N GLY A 212 0.27 -2.94 -15.37
CA GLY A 212 0.49 -4.30 -14.90
C GLY A 212 0.84 -4.37 -13.41
N PHE A 213 0.66 -5.56 -12.84
CA PHE A 213 0.88 -5.79 -11.43
C PHE A 213 1.48 -7.17 -11.13
N ILE A 214 2.08 -7.28 -9.96
CA ILE A 214 2.44 -8.56 -9.35
C ILE A 214 1.59 -8.75 -8.11
N LYS A 215 1.25 -9.99 -7.80
CA LYS A 215 0.62 -10.40 -6.57
C LYS A 215 1.52 -11.41 -5.87
N VAL A 216 2.02 -11.05 -4.69
CA VAL A 216 2.85 -11.92 -3.86
C VAL A 216 2.02 -12.32 -2.64
N HIS A 217 1.62 -13.58 -2.59
CA HIS A 217 0.88 -14.16 -1.48
C HIS A 217 1.83 -15.02 -0.65
N ILE A 218 1.91 -14.77 0.65
CA ILE A 218 2.77 -15.53 1.56
C ILE A 218 1.88 -16.44 2.39
N ASP A 219 1.83 -17.71 2.00
CA ASP A 219 1.03 -18.75 2.67
C ASP A 219 1.80 -19.29 3.89
N TYR A 220 1.82 -18.50 4.96
CA TYR A 220 2.51 -18.89 6.18
C TYR A 220 1.63 -19.77 7.08
N GLN A 221 1.61 -21.07 6.79
CA GLN A 221 1.02 -22.07 7.68
C GLN A 221 1.99 -22.35 8.82
N GLY A 222 1.87 -21.58 9.90
CA GLY A 222 2.56 -21.86 11.16
C GLY A 222 2.34 -23.32 11.60
N ARG A 223 3.27 -23.87 12.40
CA ARG A 223 3.20 -25.27 12.89
C ARG A 223 2.04 -25.55 13.89
N THR A 224 1.07 -24.65 14.03
CA THR A 224 -0.02 -24.69 15.02
C THR A 224 -1.37 -24.42 14.35
N ASN A 225 -2.46 -25.03 14.86
CA ASN A 225 -3.85 -24.85 14.42
C ASN A 225 -4.43 -23.46 14.77
N THR A 226 -3.69 -22.38 14.50
CA THR A 226 -4.06 -20.99 14.81
C THR A 226 -4.21 -20.21 13.53
N PHE A 227 -5.27 -19.40 13.41
CA PHE A 227 -5.45 -18.47 12.29
C PHE A 227 -4.35 -17.40 12.35
N ARG A 228 -3.62 -17.24 11.24
CA ARG A 228 -2.54 -16.25 11.07
C ARG A 228 -2.82 -15.45 9.80
N PRO A 229 -2.65 -14.13 9.83
CA PRO A 229 -2.82 -13.33 8.62
C PRO A 229 -1.67 -13.63 7.66
N CYS A 230 -2.00 -14.11 6.46
CA CYS A 230 -1.07 -14.37 5.37
C CYS A 230 -1.00 -13.14 4.46
N PRO A 231 0.08 -12.33 4.48
CA PRO A 231 0.13 -11.09 3.73
C PRO A 231 0.09 -11.32 2.22
N VAL A 232 -0.61 -10.43 1.54
CA VAL A 232 -0.75 -10.36 0.09
C VAL A 232 -0.32 -8.96 -0.34
N PHE A 233 0.72 -8.89 -1.16
CA PHE A 233 1.19 -7.67 -1.78
C PHE A 233 0.67 -7.60 -3.21
N ILE A 234 -0.06 -6.55 -3.57
CA ILE A 234 -0.47 -6.26 -4.97
C ILE A 234 0.29 -5.00 -5.39
N LEU A 235 1.31 -5.17 -6.23
CA LEU A 235 2.31 -4.15 -6.48
C LEU A 235 2.37 -3.75 -7.96
N THR A 236 2.59 -2.46 -8.19
CA THR A 236 2.79 -1.87 -9.53
C THR A 236 3.88 -0.80 -9.49
N GLN A 237 4.31 -0.35 -10.66
CA GLN A 237 5.23 0.76 -10.81
C GLN A 237 4.42 2.06 -10.75
N LEU A 238 4.65 2.91 -9.74
CA LEU A 238 3.87 4.14 -9.59
C LEU A 238 4.50 5.33 -10.30
N SER A 239 5.83 5.37 -10.31
CA SER A 239 6.63 6.38 -10.99
C SER A 239 8.08 5.91 -11.10
N PRO A 240 8.93 6.53 -11.93
CA PRO A 240 10.34 6.17 -12.00
C PRO A 240 11.01 6.21 -10.62
N GLY A 241 11.57 5.08 -10.19
CA GLY A 241 12.19 4.94 -8.87
C GLY A 241 11.25 4.50 -7.74
N TRP A 242 9.97 4.23 -8.01
CA TRP A 242 8.95 3.97 -6.99
C TRP A 242 7.99 2.84 -7.38
N CYS A 243 7.86 1.87 -6.47
CA CYS A 243 6.87 0.80 -6.53
C CYS A 243 5.93 0.93 -5.32
N GLY A 244 4.67 0.56 -5.51
CA GLY A 244 3.69 0.60 -4.44
C GLY A 244 2.39 -0.08 -4.86
N GLY A 245 1.36 0.07 -4.04
CA GLY A 245 0.07 -0.57 -4.27
C GLY A 245 -0.58 -0.96 -2.96
N VAL A 246 -1.02 -2.21 -2.86
CA VAL A 246 -1.85 -2.71 -1.75
C VAL A 246 -1.11 -3.74 -0.92
N LEU A 247 -1.18 -3.59 0.40
CA LEU A 247 -0.90 -4.61 1.40
C LEU A 247 -2.24 -5.05 1.99
N THR A 248 -2.51 -6.34 1.92
CA THR A 248 -3.67 -6.99 2.52
C THR A 248 -3.26 -8.37 3.02
N GLY A 249 -4.21 -9.25 3.34
CA GLY A 249 -3.92 -10.64 3.65
C GLY A 249 -5.08 -11.58 3.37
N VAL A 250 -4.90 -12.86 3.70
CA VAL A 250 -5.96 -13.87 3.77
C VAL A 250 -5.88 -14.63 5.10
N TRP A 251 -7.00 -15.20 5.53
CA TRP A 251 -7.15 -16.04 6.72
C TRP A 251 -7.45 -17.48 6.34
#